data_AF-A0A0N1AMN5-F1
#
_entry.id   AF-A0A0N1AMN5-F1
#
_cell.length_a   1.000
_cell.length_b   1.000
_cell.length_c   1.000
_cell.angle_alpha   90.00
_cell.angle_beta   90.00
_cell.angle_gamma   90.00
#
_symmetry.space_group_name_H-M   'P 1'
#
loop_
_entity.id
_entity.type
_entity.pdbx_description
1 polymer ?
#
loop_
_entity_poly.entity_id
_entity_poly.type
_entity_poly.pdbx_seq_one_letter_code
_entity_poly.pdbx_strand_id
1 'polypeptide(L)' 'MPSHRFTIGQMVRLVTTKGLSPAAAVTYTVAAPMPAYQNSPQYRLWNAELHQGRVALERELEAVEPERL' A
#
# COMPACT_ATOMS: atom_id res chain seq x y z
N MET A 1 2.00 -1.87 -20.69
CA MET A 1 1.21 -2.37 -19.54
C MET A 1 1.73 -1.70 -18.30
N PRO A 2 0.89 -1.21 -17.38
CA PRO A 2 1.41 -0.57 -16.19
C PRO A 2 2.01 -1.68 -15.32
N SER A 3 3.35 -1.70 -15.25
CA SER A 3 4.11 -2.59 -14.40
C SER A 3 4.00 -2.09 -12.96
N HIS A 4 3.53 -2.96 -12.06
CA HIS A 4 3.47 -2.71 -10.63
C HIS A 4 4.88 -2.39 -10.08
N ARG A 5 5.05 -1.21 -9.48
CA ARG A 5 6.30 -0.74 -8.86
C ARG A 5 6.65 -1.48 -7.56
N PHE A 6 5.67 -1.97 -6.82
CA PHE A 6 5.86 -2.62 -5.53
C PHE A 6 5.71 -4.14 -5.62
N THR A 7 6.51 -4.87 -4.85
CA THR A 7 6.48 -6.34 -4.82
C THR A 7 5.64 -6.86 -3.66
N ILE A 8 5.12 -8.09 -3.78
CA ILE A 8 4.45 -8.78 -2.67
C ILE A 8 5.44 -8.93 -1.51
N GLY A 9 4.99 -8.61 -0.29
CA GLY A 9 5.83 -8.59 0.91
C GLY A 9 6.54 -7.26 1.16
N GLN A 10 6.54 -6.33 0.20
CA GLN A 10 7.14 -5.01 0.40
C GLN A 10 6.29 -4.16 1.36
N MET A 11 6.96 -3.47 2.28
CA MET A 11 6.33 -2.53 3.19
C MET A 11 6.16 -1.17 2.52
N VAL A 12 4.95 -0.61 2.62
CA VAL A 12 4.56 0.66 2.01
C VAL A 12 3.80 1.50 3.02
N ARG A 13 3.91 2.82 2.88
CA ARG A 13 3.11 3.80 3.65
C ARG A 13 2.13 4.50 2.73
N LEU A 14 0.98 4.89 3.27
CA LEU A 14 0.03 5.76 2.57
C LEU A 14 0.58 7.19 2.55
N VAL A 15 0.65 7.80 1.36
CA VAL A 15 1.08 9.20 1.17
C VAL A 15 -0.02 10.17 1.59
N THR A 16 -1.28 9.75 1.47
CA THR A 16 -2.45 10.50 1.93
C THR A 16 -3.26 9.69 2.93
N THR A 17 -3.53 10.30 4.07
CA THR A 17 -4.43 9.76 5.10
C THR A 17 -5.82 10.41 5.04
N LYS A 18 -6.07 11.25 4.03
CA LYS A 18 -7.34 11.97 3.90
C LYS A 18 -8.47 10.96 3.62
N GLY A 19 -9.48 10.93 4.49
CA GLY A 19 -10.57 9.96 4.43
C GLY A 19 -10.28 8.62 5.13
N LEU A 20 -9.12 8.48 5.78
CA LEU A 20 -8.87 7.37 6.69
C LEU A 20 -9.50 7.64 8.06
N SER A 21 -10.01 6.58 8.69
CA SER A 21 -10.33 6.62 10.11
C SER A 21 -9.06 6.89 10.93
N PRO A 22 -9.15 7.60 12.08
CA PRO A 22 -8.01 7.81 12.98
C PRO A 22 -7.31 6.52 13.44
N ALA A 23 -8.02 5.38 13.44
CA ALA A 23 -7.51 4.06 13.78
C ALA A 23 -6.92 3.27 12.59
N ALA A 24 -6.79 3.89 11.42
CA ALA A 24 -6.19 3.23 10.25
C ALA A 24 -4.68 3.11 10.41
N ALA A 25 -4.12 1.96 10.05
CA ALA A 25 -2.68 1.81 9.91
C ALA A 25 -2.10 2.86 8.94
N VAL A 26 -0.91 3.35 9.26
CA VAL A 26 -0.10 4.24 8.39
C VAL A 26 0.73 3.42 7.40
N THR A 27 1.15 2.22 7.82
CA THR A 27 2.03 1.32 7.09
C THR A 27 1.36 -0.04 6.86
N TYR A 28 1.55 -0.61 5.68
CA TYR A 28 1.00 -1.91 5.29
C TYR A 28 2.04 -2.71 4.51
N THR A 29 1.81 -4.01 4.39
CA THR A 29 2.53 -4.89 3.47
C THR A 29 1.70 -5.11 2.20
N VAL A 30 2.35 -5.09 1.04
CA VAL A 30 1.71 -5.46 -0.23
C VAL A 30 1.38 -6.95 -0.21
N ALA A 31 0.09 -7.28 -0.26
CA ALA A 31 -0.40 -8.66 -0.25
C ALA A 31 -0.61 -9.20 -1.67
N ALA A 32 -1.08 -8.38 -2.61
CA ALA A 32 -1.28 -8.79 -4.00
C ALA A 32 -1.38 -7.59 -4.95
N PRO A 33 -0.89 -7.71 -6.20
CA PRO A 33 -1.23 -6.77 -7.26
C PRO A 33 -2.71 -6.91 -7.65
N MET A 34 -3.32 -5.81 -8.07
CA MET A 34 -4.70 -5.76 -8.58
C MET A 34 -4.77 -5.12 -9.97
N PRO A 35 -5.85 -5.38 -10.74
CA PRO A 35 -6.12 -4.67 -11.99
C PRO A 35 -6.09 -3.15 -11.78
N ALA A 36 -5.56 -2.44 -12.78
CA ALA A 36 -5.49 -0.99 -12.73
C ALA A 36 -6.89 -0.38 -12.65
N TYR A 37 -7.04 0.69 -11.88
CA TYR A 37 -8.24 1.51 -11.82
C TYR A 37 -7.89 2.92 -12.24
N GLN A 38 -8.67 3.48 -13.16
CA GLN A 38 -8.39 4.79 -13.77
C GLN A 38 -6.93 4.92 -14.26
N ASN A 39 -6.45 3.91 -15.00
CA ASN A 39 -5.07 3.81 -15.52
C ASN A 39 -3.94 3.80 -14.47
N SER A 40 -4.25 3.59 -13.19
CA SER A 40 -3.25 3.46 -12.13
C SER A 40 -3.25 2.04 -11.54
N PRO A 41 -2.10 1.37 -11.39
CA PRO A 41 -2.01 0.09 -10.69
C PRO A 41 -2.59 0.18 -9.28
N GLN A 42 -3.13 -0.93 -8.81
CA GLN A 42 -3.66 -1.06 -7.45
C GLN A 42 -3.01 -2.22 -6.73
N TYR A 43 -3.08 -2.19 -5.41
CA TYR A 43 -2.60 -3.25 -4.54
C TYR A 43 -3.62 -3.58 -3.47
N ARG A 44 -3.73 -4.86 -3.13
CA ARG A 44 -4.23 -5.28 -1.81
C ARG A 44 -3.10 -5.10 -0.81
N LEU A 45 -3.45 -4.47 0.31
CA LEU A 45 -2.58 -4.17 1.42
C LEU A 45 -3.09 -4.87 2.67
N TRP A 46 -2.16 -5.31 3.51
CA TRP A 46 -2.45 -5.97 4.78
C TRP A 46 -1.60 -5.36 5.89
N ASN A 47 -2.22 -5.07 7.03
CA ASN A 47 -1.53 -4.77 8.27
C ASN A 47 -1.88 -5.87 9.28
N ALA A 48 -0.87 -6.65 9.69
CA ALA A 48 -1.05 -7.78 10.58
C ALA A 48 -1.31 -7.35 12.03
N GLU A 49 -0.67 -6.26 12.50
CA GLU A 49 -0.79 -5.77 13.87
C GLU A 49 -2.21 -5.32 14.21
N LEU A 50 -2.87 -4.64 13.26
CA LEU A 50 -4.24 -4.14 13.41
C LEU A 50 -5.28 -5.07 12.77
N HIS A 51 -4.86 -6.17 12.13
CA HIS A 51 -5.72 -7.07 11.35
C HIS A 51 -6.58 -6.35 10.31
N GLN A 52 -5.99 -5.39 9.58
CA GLN A 52 -6.69 -4.52 8.64
C GLN A 52 -6.27 -4.79 7.19
N GLY A 53 -7.26 -4.93 6.31
CA GLY A 53 -7.09 -4.97 4.86
C GLY A 53 -7.43 -3.64 4.19
N ARG A 54 -6.72 -3.30 3.12
CA ARG A 54 -6.98 -2.08 2.33
C ARG A 54 -6.68 -2.31 0.85
N VAL A 55 -7.36 -1.55 -0.01
CA VAL A 55 -6.96 -1.37 -1.41
C VAL A 55 -6.50 0.07 -1.59
N ALA A 56 -5.38 0.27 -2.27
CA ALA A 56 -4.84 1.59 -2.57
C ALA A 56 -4.25 1.63 -3.99
N LEU A 57 -4.26 2.82 -4.58
CA LEU A 57 -3.60 3.06 -5.86
C LEU A 57 -2.10 3.21 -5.64
N GLU A 58 -1.32 2.82 -6.64
CA GLU A 58 0.14 2.92 -6.59
C GLU A 58 0.65 4.34 -6.33
N ARG A 59 -0.06 5.36 -6.85
CA ARG A 59 0.27 6.77 -6.65
C ARG A 59 0.05 7.27 -5.22
N GLU A 60 -0.65 6.50 -4.40
CA GLU A 60 -0.96 6.82 -3.01
C GLU A 60 0.00 6.12 -2.05
N LEU A 61 1.02 5.43 -2.58
CA LEU A 61 1.95 4.61 -1.83
C LEU A 61 3.39 5.07 -2.04
N GLU A 62 4.14 5.02 -0.94
CA GLU A 62 5.59 5.15 -0.90
C GLU A 62 6.20 3.91 -0.25
N ALA A 63 7.36 3.48 -0.75
CA ALA A 63 8.13 2.42 -0.12
C ALA A 63 8.58 2.88 1.27
N VAL A 64 8.49 1.99 2.26
CA VAL A 64 9.24 2.20 3.50
C VAL A 64 10.61 1.58 3.30
N GLU A 65 11.63 2.42 3.22
CA GLU A 65 13.00 1.94 3.19
C GLU A 65 13.33 1.32 4.56
N PRO A 66 13.99 0.14 4.59
CA PRO A 66 14.57 -0.32 5.84
C PRO A 66 15.65 0.69 6.25
N GLU A 67 15.62 1.12 7.51
CA GLU A 67 16.68 1.95 8.07
C GLU A 67 18.02 1.23 7.83
N ARG A 68 18.89 1.82 7.01
CA ARG A 68 20.27 1.34 6.87
C ARG A 68 21.01 1.74 8.14
N LEU A 69 21.17 0.77 9.03
CA LEU A 69 22.11 0.81 10.16
C LEU A 69 23.56 0.90 9.66
#